data_AF-A0A1F5Z0D4-F1
#
_entry.id   AF-A0A1F5Z0D4-F1
#
_cell.length_a   1.000
_cell.length_b   1.000
_cell.length_c   1.000
_cell.angle_alpha   90.00
_cell.angle_beta   90.00
_cell.angle_gamma   90.00
#
_symmetry.space_group_name_H-M   'P 1'
#
loop_
_entity.id
_entity.type
_entity.pdbx_description
1 polymer ?
#
loop_
_entity_poly.entity_id
_entity_poly.type
_entity_poly.pdbx_seq_one_letter_code
_entity_poly.pdbx_strand_id
1 'polypeptide(L)'
;MRKTLLFSFVLSTALLAHPPGLNAAADQRVKARIGVDRQRVKVGEAVHFSATASLAGKGAELVAAFWDFDDLDQVGVDALGDSVSHVYNHTGAYSVRLTVENNIGERDQATAFVEVLPDTDQGPLITDNFAGGKTGVFFASPETFAFRLEWGGQFYFRLDNCRNMPVSLKIEGYGPNRLQLPSVTPYSDDYSFDSLFTLMMNSDYLEPDWQPLSGAKYAYDENSATLTVNFTPDRQPLYLAWASPYTPARLEALLDRWEDRPEFAWRTIGLSAESRPIYAITLTDQKSENKDKKSVWIIGTQHAYEMAGPSVCEGLISTLLEDSDSARSMLRDYVFNLVPMVNPDGVIHGGYRYNMHNVDLNRNWDNQAPNPWDRTISEPEVASVKRALRDWVDSGGGLDMFFDFHCLTAIAGDLLLIKAQPDSIPEPIKAAEDRFAREFFAKKYVLRISESDFIGSSDSWVSHEYAADTGVLSFTSEHSLGWVTRAGGKPFRSTPAFWRELGGYYVWTIRNYFASAK
;
A
#
# COMPACT_ATOMS: atom_id res chain seq x y z
N MET A 1 -30.94 -44.80 9.95
CA MET A 1 -31.30 -43.66 10.83
C MET A 1 -30.10 -43.26 11.68
N ARG A 2 -29.30 -42.29 11.21
CA ARG A 2 -28.29 -41.57 12.00
C ARG A 2 -28.40 -40.10 11.59
N LYS A 3 -28.62 -39.22 12.58
CA LYS A 3 -28.83 -37.78 12.42
C LYS A 3 -27.48 -37.09 12.22
N THR A 4 -27.36 -36.33 11.14
CA THR A 4 -26.25 -35.39 10.90
C THR A 4 -26.67 -34.03 11.42
N LEU A 5 -25.96 -33.47 12.40
CA LEU A 5 -26.11 -32.07 12.82
C LEU A 5 -25.47 -31.17 11.76
N LEU A 6 -26.27 -30.33 11.11
CA LEU A 6 -25.81 -29.11 10.45
C LEU A 6 -25.76 -28.00 11.52
N PHE A 7 -24.58 -27.46 11.78
CA PHE A 7 -24.45 -26.17 12.46
C PHE A 7 -24.48 -25.06 11.42
N SER A 8 -25.51 -24.21 11.52
CA SER A 8 -25.65 -22.95 10.82
C SER A 8 -24.71 -21.92 11.47
N PHE A 9 -23.89 -21.24 10.67
CA PHE A 9 -23.27 -19.98 11.07
C PHE A 9 -24.10 -18.85 10.47
N VAL A 10 -24.91 -18.21 11.31
CA VAL A 10 -25.53 -16.92 11.02
C VAL A 10 -24.48 -15.86 11.32
N LEU A 11 -24.10 -15.06 10.32
CA LEU A 11 -23.33 -13.83 10.52
C LEU A 11 -24.22 -12.85 11.29
N SER A 12 -23.99 -12.71 12.59
CA SER A 12 -24.62 -11.69 13.42
C SER A 12 -23.75 -10.43 13.36
N THR A 13 -24.31 -9.35 12.82
CA THR A 13 -23.82 -7.97 13.01
C THR A 13 -23.90 -7.62 14.50
N ALA A 14 -22.79 -7.77 15.21
CA ALA A 14 -22.70 -7.31 16.60
C ALA A 14 -22.17 -5.87 16.63
N LEU A 15 -23.05 -4.91 16.90
CA LEU A 15 -22.65 -3.63 17.49
C LEU A 15 -21.97 -3.93 18.83
N LEU A 16 -20.66 -3.73 18.91
CA LEU A 16 -19.93 -3.75 20.18
C LEU A 16 -20.06 -2.38 20.85
N ALA A 17 -20.95 -2.29 21.84
CA ALA A 17 -20.95 -1.19 22.80
C ALA A 17 -19.63 -1.22 23.59
N HIS A 18 -18.89 -0.10 23.54
CA HIS A 18 -17.60 0.06 24.22
C HIS A 18 -17.80 0.30 25.73
N PRO A 19 -16.95 -0.26 26.61
CA PRO A 19 -16.91 0.13 28.02
C PRO A 19 -16.23 1.50 28.18
N PRO A 20 -16.65 2.35 29.14
CA PRO A 20 -16.06 3.67 29.32
C PRO A 20 -14.77 3.57 30.12
N GLY A 21 -13.64 3.94 29.52
CA GLY A 21 -12.37 4.01 30.24
C GLY A 21 -11.16 4.40 29.39
N LEU A 22 -10.81 5.69 29.46
CA LEU A 22 -9.47 6.26 29.29
C LEU A 22 -8.81 6.16 27.89
N ASN A 23 -9.16 7.10 27.01
CA ASN A 23 -8.17 7.77 26.18
C ASN A 23 -8.58 9.22 25.89
N ALA A 24 -8.01 10.18 26.62
CA ALA A 24 -8.31 11.61 26.46
C ALA A 24 -7.61 12.25 25.24
N ALA A 25 -7.02 11.44 24.36
CA ALA A 25 -6.33 11.86 23.14
C ALA A 25 -7.15 11.64 21.86
N ALA A 26 -8.02 10.63 21.81
CA ALA A 26 -8.81 10.29 20.61
C ALA A 26 -9.90 11.33 20.26
N ASP A 27 -10.20 12.26 21.17
CA ASP A 27 -11.33 13.19 21.05
C ASP A 27 -10.89 14.63 20.74
N GLN A 28 -9.61 14.90 20.45
CA GLN A 28 -9.09 16.29 20.41
C GLN A 28 -9.17 17.00 19.05
N ARG A 29 -9.29 16.28 17.92
CA ARG A 29 -9.27 16.87 16.58
C ARG A 29 -10.51 16.46 15.80
N VAL A 30 -10.83 17.25 14.76
CA VAL A 30 -11.83 16.86 13.77
C VAL A 30 -11.47 15.49 13.16
N LYS A 31 -12.47 14.62 12.98
CA LYS A 31 -12.31 13.29 12.39
C LYS A 31 -13.43 13.00 11.41
N ALA A 32 -13.09 12.79 10.14
CA ALA A 32 -14.03 12.36 9.11
C ALA A 32 -14.37 10.87 9.31
N ARG A 33 -15.64 10.51 9.22
CA ARG A 33 -16.10 9.12 9.18
C ARG A 33 -17.25 8.97 8.20
N ILE A 34 -17.08 8.05 7.25
CA ILE A 34 -18.10 7.73 6.24
C ILE A 34 -18.92 6.53 6.70
N GLY A 35 -20.24 6.71 6.77
CA GLY A 35 -21.20 5.61 6.71
C GLY A 35 -21.67 5.40 5.27
N VAL A 36 -21.64 4.17 4.78
CA VAL A 36 -22.21 3.77 3.49
C VAL A 36 -23.24 2.68 3.74
N ASP A 37 -24.45 2.79 3.20
CA ASP A 37 -25.48 1.77 3.37
C ASP A 37 -25.12 0.47 2.64
N ARG A 38 -24.57 0.58 1.43
CA ARG A 38 -24.18 -0.53 0.56
C ARG A 38 -22.89 -0.18 -0.19
N GLN A 39 -21.86 -1.00 0.02
CA GLN A 39 -20.60 -0.90 -0.72
C GLN A 39 -20.65 -1.59 -2.09
N ARG A 40 -21.74 -2.32 -2.39
CA ARG A 40 -21.95 -3.01 -3.66
C ARG A 40 -23.39 -2.82 -4.12
N VAL A 41 -23.57 -2.24 -5.29
CA VAL A 41 -24.87 -1.94 -5.90
C VAL A 41 -24.84 -2.24 -7.40
N LYS A 42 -25.99 -2.26 -8.05
CA LYS A 42 -26.08 -2.27 -9.51
C LYS A 42 -26.12 -0.86 -10.08
N VAL A 43 -25.73 -0.71 -11.35
CA VAL A 43 -25.92 0.54 -12.11
C VAL A 43 -27.35 1.05 -11.95
N GLY A 44 -27.51 2.33 -11.64
CA GLY A 44 -28.81 2.97 -11.46
C GLY A 44 -29.43 2.81 -10.07
N GLU A 45 -28.86 1.99 -9.19
CA GLU A 45 -29.27 1.95 -7.77
C GLU A 45 -28.62 3.10 -6.99
N ALA A 46 -29.42 3.76 -6.14
CA ALA A 46 -28.90 4.79 -5.25
C ALA A 46 -28.08 4.18 -4.11
N VAL A 47 -26.96 4.83 -3.78
CA VAL A 47 -26.15 4.58 -2.58
C VAL A 47 -26.35 5.76 -1.62
N HIS A 48 -26.50 5.46 -0.34
CA HIS A 48 -26.69 6.47 0.70
C HIS A 48 -25.43 6.58 1.55
N PHE A 49 -24.96 7.82 1.71
CA PHE A 49 -23.78 8.15 2.47
C PHE A 49 -24.13 9.04 3.66
N SER A 50 -23.42 8.87 4.75
CA SER A 50 -23.59 9.67 5.97
C SER A 50 -22.25 10.09 6.56
N ALA A 51 -22.15 11.36 6.94
CA ALA A 51 -21.04 11.93 7.70
C ALA A 51 -21.36 11.99 9.20
N THR A 52 -22.52 11.53 9.65
CA THR A 52 -23.01 11.74 11.02
C THR A 52 -22.16 11.05 12.10
N ALA A 53 -21.30 10.10 11.73
CA ALA A 53 -20.36 9.47 12.64
C ALA A 53 -19.07 10.28 12.82
N SER A 54 -18.87 11.33 12.02
CA SER A 54 -17.71 12.22 12.09
C SER A 54 -17.69 12.99 13.41
N LEU A 55 -16.50 13.32 13.88
CA LEU A 55 -16.28 14.02 15.14
C LEU A 55 -15.78 15.43 14.85
N ALA A 56 -16.31 16.42 15.56
CA ALA A 56 -15.87 17.81 15.42
C ALA A 56 -14.49 18.08 16.06
N GLY A 57 -14.05 17.20 16.96
CA GLY A 57 -12.99 17.47 17.91
C GLY A 57 -13.50 18.16 19.18
N LYS A 58 -12.71 18.10 20.24
CA LYS A 58 -13.10 18.56 21.58
C LYS A 58 -13.44 20.04 21.61
N GLY A 59 -14.69 20.34 21.92
CA GLY A 59 -15.17 21.72 22.09
C GLY A 59 -15.41 22.47 20.78
N ALA A 60 -15.40 21.77 19.65
CA ALA A 60 -15.74 22.29 18.34
C ALA A 60 -17.08 21.71 17.84
N GLU A 61 -17.61 22.27 16.76
CA GLU A 61 -18.80 21.79 16.07
C GLU A 61 -18.49 21.58 14.59
N LEU A 62 -19.02 20.52 13.97
CA LEU A 62 -18.92 20.35 12.52
C LEU A 62 -19.79 21.40 11.82
N VAL A 63 -19.21 22.11 10.85
CA VAL A 63 -19.90 23.17 10.10
C VAL A 63 -20.08 22.83 8.63
N ALA A 64 -19.31 21.88 8.09
CA ALA A 64 -19.44 21.44 6.72
C ALA A 64 -19.03 19.99 6.52
N ALA A 65 -19.70 19.34 5.57
CA ALA A 65 -19.37 18.04 5.02
C ALA A 65 -19.44 18.14 3.49
N PHE A 66 -18.32 17.84 2.84
CA PHE A 66 -18.13 17.89 1.39
C PHE A 66 -17.91 16.48 0.88
N TRP A 67 -18.70 16.06 -0.11
CA TRP A 67 -18.63 14.75 -0.73
C TRP A 67 -18.11 14.85 -2.15
N ASP A 68 -17.22 13.94 -2.49
CA ASP A 68 -16.70 13.70 -3.84
C ASP A 68 -16.94 12.22 -4.13
N PHE A 69 -17.76 11.92 -5.13
CA PHE A 69 -18.16 10.56 -5.53
C PHE A 69 -17.35 10.03 -6.71
N ASP A 70 -16.36 10.81 -7.18
CA ASP A 70 -15.34 10.47 -8.17
C ASP A 70 -15.81 9.92 -9.53
N ASP A 71 -16.82 10.55 -10.12
CA ASP A 71 -17.30 10.35 -11.51
C ASP A 71 -16.33 10.93 -12.59
N LEU A 72 -15.02 10.65 -12.47
CA LEU A 72 -13.93 10.95 -13.42
C LEU A 72 -13.41 12.40 -13.50
N ASP A 73 -13.79 13.34 -12.63
CA ASP A 73 -13.40 14.76 -12.76
C ASP A 73 -12.23 15.22 -11.86
N GLN A 74 -11.56 14.30 -11.14
CA GLN A 74 -10.36 14.56 -10.32
C GLN A 74 -10.44 15.84 -9.49
N VAL A 75 -10.85 15.68 -8.22
CA VAL A 75 -10.89 16.71 -7.17
C VAL A 75 -12.01 17.73 -7.36
N GLY A 76 -13.21 17.33 -6.94
CA GLY A 76 -14.42 18.15 -6.92
C GLY A 76 -15.18 18.03 -5.59
N VAL A 77 -16.21 18.86 -5.42
CA VAL A 77 -17.26 18.66 -4.40
C VAL A 77 -18.55 18.45 -5.17
N ASP A 78 -19.07 17.23 -5.14
CA ASP A 78 -20.27 16.82 -5.84
C ASP A 78 -21.54 17.04 -5.00
N ALA A 79 -21.42 16.92 -3.69
CA ALA A 79 -22.52 17.14 -2.77
C ALA A 79 -22.07 17.73 -1.43
N LEU A 80 -23.04 18.33 -0.74
CA LEU A 80 -22.88 18.92 0.58
C LEU A 80 -23.90 18.34 1.55
N GLY A 81 -23.50 18.18 2.81
CA GLY A 81 -24.39 17.86 3.92
C GLY A 81 -24.11 16.52 4.58
N ASP A 82 -24.73 16.31 5.75
CA ASP A 82 -24.43 15.17 6.62
C ASP A 82 -24.98 13.84 6.11
N SER A 83 -25.94 13.88 5.19
CA SER A 83 -26.53 12.70 4.57
C SER A 83 -26.89 12.99 3.12
N VAL A 84 -26.32 12.22 2.21
CA VAL A 84 -26.43 12.42 0.76
C VAL A 84 -26.73 11.09 0.06
N SER A 85 -27.22 11.16 -1.16
CA SER A 85 -27.42 9.98 -2.01
C SER A 85 -26.85 10.22 -3.39
N HIS A 86 -26.22 9.19 -3.97
CA HIS A 86 -25.65 9.26 -5.30
C HIS A 86 -26.04 8.01 -6.12
N VAL A 87 -26.16 8.15 -7.45
CA VAL A 87 -26.51 7.07 -8.38
C VAL A 87 -25.44 7.01 -9.46
N TYR A 88 -24.72 5.89 -9.50
CA TYR A 88 -23.71 5.64 -10.51
C TYR A 88 -24.33 5.09 -11.79
N ASN A 89 -24.00 5.71 -12.93
CA ASN A 89 -24.55 5.37 -14.24
C ASN A 89 -23.66 4.41 -15.05
N HIS A 90 -22.46 4.12 -14.55
CA HIS A 90 -21.51 3.22 -15.18
C HIS A 90 -21.07 2.14 -14.20
N THR A 91 -20.77 0.96 -14.74
CA THR A 91 -20.14 -0.10 -13.94
C THR A 91 -18.73 0.34 -13.58
N GLY A 92 -18.33 0.15 -12.33
CA GLY A 92 -17.05 0.64 -11.90
C GLY A 92 -16.73 0.30 -10.45
N ALA A 93 -15.58 0.83 -10.06
CA ALA A 93 -15.00 0.82 -8.74
C ALA A 93 -14.72 2.29 -8.41
N TYR A 94 -15.47 2.85 -7.46
CA TYR A 94 -15.49 4.29 -7.16
C TYR A 94 -14.95 4.54 -5.75
N SER A 95 -14.07 5.53 -5.61
CA SER A 95 -13.49 6.01 -4.36
C SER A 95 -14.18 7.29 -3.89
N VAL A 96 -15.16 7.12 -3.01
CA VAL A 96 -15.89 8.24 -2.40
C VAL A 96 -15.07 8.90 -1.31
N ARG A 97 -14.85 10.21 -1.42
CA ARG A 97 -14.14 11.02 -0.42
C ARG A 97 -15.09 11.95 0.32
N LEU A 98 -14.97 11.94 1.64
CA LEU A 98 -15.61 12.89 2.54
C LEU A 98 -14.54 13.84 3.08
N THR A 99 -14.77 15.14 3.01
CA THR A 99 -14.04 16.14 3.77
C THR A 99 -14.99 16.78 4.77
N VAL A 100 -14.65 16.80 6.07
CA VAL A 100 -15.41 17.53 7.08
C VAL A 100 -14.60 18.73 7.59
N GLU A 101 -15.30 19.79 7.99
CA GLU A 101 -14.70 20.99 8.57
C GLU A 101 -15.43 21.36 9.87
N ASN A 102 -14.68 21.77 10.89
CA ASN A 102 -15.23 22.27 12.14
C ASN A 102 -15.27 23.81 12.20
N ASN A 103 -15.96 24.36 13.19
CA ASN A 103 -16.18 25.80 13.38
C ASN A 103 -14.93 26.62 13.71
N ILE A 104 -13.78 25.97 13.92
CA ILE A 104 -12.48 26.60 14.10
C ILE A 104 -11.56 26.44 12.88
N GLY A 105 -12.09 25.89 11.77
CA GLY A 105 -11.42 25.78 10.47
C GLY A 105 -10.52 24.56 10.31
N GLU A 106 -10.53 23.62 11.25
CA GLU A 106 -9.82 22.36 11.08
C GLU A 106 -10.59 21.44 10.12
N ARG A 107 -9.86 20.67 9.32
CA ARG A 107 -10.42 19.70 8.37
C ARG A 107 -9.84 18.32 8.56
N ASP A 108 -10.64 17.31 8.26
CA ASP A 108 -10.20 15.93 8.11
C ASP A 108 -10.90 15.25 6.93
N GLN A 109 -10.30 14.17 6.44
CA GLN A 109 -10.78 13.43 5.27
C GLN A 109 -10.88 11.93 5.54
N ALA A 110 -11.86 11.29 4.90
CA ALA A 110 -12.01 9.84 4.90
C ALA A 110 -12.36 9.36 3.51
N THR A 111 -11.99 8.13 3.19
CA THR A 111 -12.26 7.48 1.89
C THR A 111 -13.08 6.21 2.09
N ALA A 112 -14.09 6.03 1.26
CA ALA A 112 -14.88 4.81 1.15
C ALA A 112 -14.87 4.31 -0.30
N PHE A 113 -15.21 3.04 -0.48
CA PHE A 113 -15.26 2.42 -1.80
C PHE A 113 -16.66 1.93 -2.11
N VAL A 114 -17.11 2.17 -3.34
CA VAL A 114 -18.37 1.66 -3.88
C VAL A 114 -18.12 0.88 -5.15
N GLU A 115 -18.61 -0.35 -5.16
CA GLU A 115 -18.59 -1.24 -6.29
C GLU A 115 -19.93 -1.21 -7.04
N VAL A 116 -19.90 -0.83 -8.31
CA VAL A 116 -21.09 -0.75 -9.16
C VAL A 116 -21.06 -1.87 -10.20
N LEU A 117 -21.97 -2.81 -10.07
CA LEU A 117 -22.12 -4.01 -10.89
C LEU A 117 -23.06 -3.78 -12.09
N PRO A 118 -22.90 -4.53 -13.19
CA PRO A 118 -23.86 -4.48 -14.30
C PRO A 118 -25.26 -4.91 -13.86
N ASP A 119 -26.29 -4.30 -14.43
CA ASP A 119 -27.69 -4.66 -14.11
C ASP A 119 -28.14 -5.96 -14.82
N THR A 120 -27.55 -6.27 -15.98
CA THR A 120 -27.94 -7.43 -16.80
C THR A 120 -26.81 -8.44 -16.98
N ASP A 121 -27.16 -9.72 -16.95
CA ASP A 121 -26.28 -10.84 -17.32
C ASP A 121 -26.29 -11.03 -18.84
N GLN A 122 -25.36 -10.36 -19.54
CA GLN A 122 -25.19 -10.44 -21.01
C GLN A 122 -23.95 -11.26 -21.39
N GLY A 123 -23.48 -12.12 -20.47
CA GLY A 123 -22.20 -12.82 -20.60
C GLY A 123 -21.01 -12.00 -20.08
N PRO A 124 -19.79 -12.57 -20.14
CA PRO A 124 -18.62 -12.05 -19.45
C PRO A 124 -18.32 -10.59 -19.83
N LEU A 125 -18.30 -9.72 -18.83
CA LEU A 125 -18.03 -8.29 -18.99
C LEU A 125 -16.77 -7.94 -18.22
N ILE A 126 -15.89 -7.14 -18.83
CA ILE A 126 -14.79 -6.51 -18.12
C ILE A 126 -15.26 -5.14 -17.67
N THR A 127 -15.21 -4.92 -16.36
CA THR A 127 -15.15 -3.57 -15.83
C THR A 127 -13.71 -3.32 -15.46
N ASP A 128 -13.11 -2.33 -16.12
CA ASP A 128 -11.77 -1.90 -15.81
C ASP A 128 -11.80 -0.49 -15.22
N ASN A 129 -10.80 -0.20 -14.40
CA ASN A 129 -10.59 1.12 -13.82
C ASN A 129 -9.59 1.94 -14.66
N PHE A 130 -9.37 1.60 -15.94
CA PHE A 130 -8.35 2.22 -16.79
C PHE A 130 -8.84 3.51 -17.47
N ALA A 131 -9.93 4.12 -17.01
CA ALA A 131 -10.28 5.48 -17.41
C ALA A 131 -9.22 6.47 -16.88
N GLY A 132 -8.13 6.63 -17.65
CA GLY A 132 -6.95 7.46 -17.32
C GLY A 132 -5.68 6.67 -16.95
N GLY A 133 -5.77 5.34 -16.75
CA GLY A 133 -4.69 4.51 -16.22
C GLY A 133 -3.71 4.01 -17.29
N LYS A 134 -2.44 4.41 -17.20
CA LYS A 134 -1.34 4.14 -18.15
C LYS A 134 -0.89 2.66 -18.25
N THR A 135 -1.73 1.69 -17.93
CA THR A 135 -1.30 0.28 -17.78
C THR A 135 -1.69 -0.63 -18.96
N GLY A 136 -2.70 -0.27 -19.77
CA GLY A 136 -2.99 -1.00 -21.00
C GLY A 136 -4.30 -0.66 -21.73
N VAL A 137 -4.48 -1.25 -22.92
CA VAL A 137 -5.70 -1.11 -23.76
C VAL A 137 -6.40 -2.46 -23.92
N PHE A 138 -7.69 -2.55 -23.59
CA PHE A 138 -8.52 -3.75 -23.82
C PHE A 138 -9.03 -3.84 -25.25
N PHE A 139 -8.93 -5.03 -25.83
CA PHE A 139 -9.55 -5.40 -27.10
C PHE A 139 -10.45 -6.62 -26.82
N ALA A 140 -11.75 -6.38 -26.75
CA ALA A 140 -12.71 -7.40 -26.34
C ALA A 140 -13.14 -8.32 -27.50
N SER A 141 -13.27 -9.62 -27.19
CA SER A 141 -14.26 -10.52 -27.78
C SER A 141 -14.95 -11.30 -26.64
N PRO A 142 -16.19 -11.81 -26.81
CA PRO A 142 -16.98 -12.39 -25.71
C PRO A 142 -16.34 -13.56 -24.94
N GLU A 143 -15.33 -14.22 -25.54
CA GLU A 143 -14.67 -15.42 -25.00
C GLU A 143 -13.15 -15.25 -24.85
N THR A 144 -12.55 -14.30 -25.58
CA THR A 144 -11.14 -13.93 -25.46
C THR A 144 -11.05 -12.47 -25.07
N PHE A 145 -10.61 -12.24 -23.83
CA PHE A 145 -10.23 -10.93 -23.36
C PHE A 145 -8.76 -10.72 -23.66
N ALA A 146 -8.43 -9.70 -24.44
CA ALA A 146 -7.06 -9.31 -24.68
C ALA A 146 -6.82 -7.91 -24.15
N PHE A 147 -5.68 -7.69 -23.49
CA PHE A 147 -5.17 -6.35 -23.25
C PHE A 147 -3.66 -6.31 -23.48
N ARG A 148 -3.16 -5.13 -23.81
CA ARG A 148 -1.73 -4.89 -24.01
C ARG A 148 -1.16 -4.09 -22.86
N LEU A 149 -0.05 -4.56 -22.29
CA LEU A 149 0.75 -3.79 -21.34
C LEU A 149 1.55 -2.71 -22.07
N GLU A 150 1.37 -1.45 -21.69
CA GLU A 150 2.10 -0.32 -22.28
C GLU A 150 3.20 0.22 -21.36
N TRP A 151 2.96 0.25 -20.05
CA TRP A 151 3.91 0.74 -19.05
C TRP A 151 4.02 -0.24 -17.88
N GLY A 152 5.18 -0.89 -17.74
CA GLY A 152 5.42 -1.87 -16.68
C GLY A 152 4.62 -3.16 -16.85
N GLY A 153 4.73 -4.05 -15.85
CA GLY A 153 4.16 -5.41 -15.89
C GLY A 153 2.83 -5.61 -15.17
N GLN A 154 2.34 -4.60 -14.47
CA GLN A 154 1.40 -4.80 -13.37
C GLN A 154 0.04 -4.13 -13.64
N PHE A 155 -1.05 -4.83 -13.30
CA PHE A 155 -2.43 -4.49 -13.69
C PHE A 155 -3.43 -5.10 -12.72
N TYR A 156 -4.68 -4.62 -12.78
CA TYR A 156 -5.83 -5.21 -12.12
C TYR A 156 -7.12 -4.93 -12.91
N PHE A 157 -8.08 -5.85 -12.91
CA PHE A 157 -9.41 -5.65 -13.52
C PHE A 157 -10.47 -6.54 -12.87
N ARG A 158 -11.75 -6.24 -13.14
CA ARG A 158 -12.91 -7.04 -12.71
C ARG A 158 -13.52 -7.78 -13.89
N LEU A 159 -13.83 -9.05 -13.68
CA LEU A 159 -14.68 -9.86 -14.53
C LEU A 159 -16.06 -10.02 -13.88
N ASP A 160 -17.09 -9.59 -14.59
CA ASP A 160 -18.49 -9.80 -14.27
C ASP A 160 -19.07 -10.90 -15.17
N ASN A 161 -20.20 -11.51 -14.77
CA ASN A 161 -20.95 -12.50 -15.57
C ASN A 161 -20.09 -13.67 -16.11
N CYS A 162 -19.04 -14.06 -15.38
CA CYS A 162 -18.06 -15.06 -15.81
C CYS A 162 -18.20 -16.43 -15.12
N ARG A 163 -19.14 -16.57 -14.17
CA ARG A 163 -19.28 -17.80 -13.37
C ARG A 163 -19.62 -19.00 -14.27
N ASN A 164 -18.87 -20.08 -14.10
CA ASN A 164 -18.95 -21.33 -14.86
C ASN A 164 -18.74 -21.18 -16.38
N MET A 165 -18.21 -20.05 -16.83
CA MET A 165 -17.87 -19.83 -18.23
C MET A 165 -16.37 -19.98 -18.46
N PRO A 166 -15.94 -20.70 -19.52
CA PRO A 166 -14.54 -20.68 -19.92
C PRO A 166 -14.08 -19.26 -20.27
N VAL A 167 -12.95 -18.84 -19.71
CA VAL A 167 -12.33 -17.55 -19.95
C VAL A 167 -10.92 -17.77 -20.51
N SER A 168 -10.60 -17.07 -21.61
CA SER A 168 -9.24 -16.94 -22.13
C SER A 168 -8.79 -15.49 -22.02
N LEU A 169 -7.74 -15.25 -21.24
CA LEU A 169 -7.11 -13.94 -21.08
C LEU A 169 -5.79 -13.91 -21.85
N LYS A 170 -5.59 -12.91 -22.71
CA LYS A 170 -4.34 -12.65 -23.42
C LYS A 170 -3.74 -11.33 -22.95
N ILE A 171 -2.50 -11.40 -22.50
CA ILE A 171 -1.72 -10.25 -22.04
C ILE A 171 -0.61 -10.06 -23.07
N GLU A 172 -0.82 -9.13 -23.99
CA GLU A 172 0.19 -8.74 -24.97
C GLU A 172 1.22 -7.82 -24.33
N GLY A 173 2.45 -7.86 -24.84
CA GLY A 173 3.53 -7.05 -24.28
C GLY A 173 3.99 -7.57 -22.93
N TYR A 174 3.87 -8.87 -22.67
CA TYR A 174 4.45 -9.51 -21.51
C TYR A 174 5.81 -10.13 -21.88
N GLY A 175 6.79 -10.06 -20.99
CA GLY A 175 8.06 -10.74 -21.19
C GLY A 175 9.14 -9.97 -21.96
N PRO A 176 10.33 -10.58 -22.13
CA PRO A 176 11.54 -9.90 -22.61
C PRO A 176 11.48 -9.51 -24.09
N ASN A 177 10.61 -10.13 -24.88
CA ASN A 177 10.56 -9.95 -26.34
C ASN A 177 9.52 -8.91 -26.80
N ARG A 178 8.90 -8.16 -25.87
CA ARG A 178 7.87 -7.17 -26.21
C ARG A 178 8.45 -5.97 -26.99
N LEU A 179 7.63 -5.37 -27.84
CA LEU A 179 7.99 -4.19 -28.62
C LEU A 179 8.25 -2.98 -27.72
N GLN A 180 9.39 -2.33 -27.92
CA GLN A 180 9.77 -1.10 -27.20
C GLN A 180 9.02 0.09 -27.80
N LEU A 181 8.20 0.76 -26.99
CA LEU A 181 7.60 2.05 -27.37
C LEU A 181 8.52 3.20 -26.92
N PRO A 182 8.79 4.22 -27.76
CA PRO A 182 9.80 5.26 -27.50
C PRO A 182 9.61 6.11 -26.24
N SER A 183 8.41 6.14 -25.66
CA SER A 183 8.09 6.92 -24.46
C SER A 183 8.16 6.11 -23.17
N VAL A 184 8.32 4.79 -23.24
CA VAL A 184 8.30 3.89 -22.07
C VAL A 184 9.64 3.97 -21.36
N THR A 185 9.61 4.01 -20.02
CA THR A 185 10.78 4.07 -19.14
C THR A 185 11.95 3.22 -19.70
N PRO A 186 13.17 3.76 -19.82
CA PRO A 186 14.31 3.00 -20.33
C PRO A 186 14.49 1.69 -19.55
N TYR A 187 14.59 0.61 -20.32
CA TYR A 187 14.42 -0.79 -19.91
C TYR A 187 15.48 -1.41 -19.00
N SER A 188 16.50 -0.67 -18.55
CA SER A 188 17.58 -1.28 -17.75
C SER A 188 17.07 -1.91 -16.45
N ASP A 189 15.87 -1.50 -16.00
CA ASP A 189 15.31 -1.85 -14.69
C ASP A 189 13.94 -2.56 -14.80
N ASP A 190 13.46 -2.92 -16.00
CA ASP A 190 12.13 -3.53 -16.17
C ASP A 190 12.19 -5.06 -15.98
N TYR A 191 12.03 -5.44 -14.72
CA TYR A 191 11.93 -6.82 -14.29
C TYR A 191 10.49 -7.36 -14.40
N SER A 192 9.69 -7.05 -15.41
CA SER A 192 8.29 -7.52 -15.43
C SER A 192 8.10 -8.99 -15.79
N PHE A 193 9.14 -9.66 -16.31
CA PHE A 193 9.03 -11.06 -16.74
C PHE A 193 9.28 -12.06 -15.61
N ASP A 194 8.21 -12.69 -15.14
CA ASP A 194 8.25 -13.87 -14.29
C ASP A 194 7.84 -15.11 -15.09
N SER A 195 8.73 -16.10 -15.19
CA SER A 195 8.43 -17.39 -15.84
C SER A 195 7.48 -18.26 -15.02
N LEU A 196 7.29 -17.94 -13.75
CA LEU A 196 6.34 -18.57 -12.82
C LEU A 196 5.09 -17.69 -12.60
N PHE A 197 4.82 -16.75 -13.50
CA PHE A 197 3.70 -15.83 -13.36
C PHE A 197 2.39 -16.54 -12.98
N THR A 198 1.73 -16.01 -11.96
CA THR A 198 0.44 -16.49 -11.48
C THR A 198 -0.42 -15.29 -11.12
N LEU A 199 -1.60 -15.19 -11.73
CA LEU A 199 -2.57 -14.14 -11.41
C LEU A 199 -2.97 -14.22 -9.94
N MET A 200 -3.16 -13.08 -9.31
CA MET A 200 -3.84 -12.96 -8.03
C MET A 200 -5.33 -12.76 -8.28
N MET A 201 -6.18 -13.33 -7.44
CA MET A 201 -7.63 -13.22 -7.54
C MET A 201 -8.32 -12.98 -6.20
N ASN A 202 -9.50 -12.35 -6.28
CA ASN A 202 -10.46 -12.26 -5.17
C ASN A 202 -11.89 -12.11 -5.73
N SER A 203 -12.93 -12.39 -4.93
CA SER A 203 -14.33 -12.05 -5.26
C SER A 203 -14.78 -10.71 -4.68
N ASP A 204 -13.91 -10.10 -3.88
CA ASP A 204 -14.11 -8.80 -3.29
C ASP A 204 -12.78 -8.03 -3.35
N TYR A 205 -12.81 -6.82 -3.89
CA TYR A 205 -11.62 -6.01 -4.08
C TYR A 205 -11.01 -5.56 -2.75
N LEU A 206 -11.85 -5.30 -1.75
CA LEU A 206 -11.45 -4.77 -0.45
C LEU A 206 -10.95 -5.87 0.49
N GLU A 207 -11.29 -7.13 0.21
CA GLU A 207 -10.85 -8.25 1.03
C GLU A 207 -9.32 -8.40 0.99
N PRO A 208 -8.65 -8.45 2.15
CA PRO A 208 -7.21 -8.31 2.23
C PRO A 208 -6.41 -9.52 1.73
N ASP A 209 -7.06 -10.68 1.62
CA ASP A 209 -6.41 -11.98 1.44
C ASP A 209 -6.62 -12.55 0.05
N TRP A 210 -6.08 -11.82 -0.93
CA TRP A 210 -6.01 -12.24 -2.32
C TRP A 210 -5.23 -13.54 -2.47
N GLN A 211 -5.71 -14.42 -3.34
CA GLN A 211 -5.17 -15.76 -3.53
C GLN A 211 -4.61 -15.93 -4.94
N PRO A 212 -3.56 -16.74 -5.13
CA PRO A 212 -3.12 -17.09 -6.48
C PRO A 212 -4.21 -17.90 -7.20
N LEU A 213 -4.44 -17.58 -8.47
CA LEU A 213 -5.25 -18.36 -9.41
C LEU A 213 -4.45 -19.57 -9.91
N SER A 214 -4.13 -20.49 -9.00
CA SER A 214 -3.29 -21.67 -9.27
C SER A 214 -3.95 -22.71 -10.16
N GLY A 215 -5.29 -22.67 -10.29
CA GLY A 215 -6.06 -23.60 -11.14
C GLY A 215 -6.07 -23.25 -12.63
N ALA A 216 -5.51 -22.09 -13.02
CA ALA A 216 -5.47 -21.66 -14.41
C ALA A 216 -4.32 -22.32 -15.18
N LYS A 217 -4.45 -22.35 -16.50
CA LYS A 217 -3.40 -22.80 -17.43
C LYS A 217 -2.72 -21.59 -18.06
N TYR A 218 -1.41 -21.48 -17.88
CA TYR A 218 -0.59 -20.38 -18.38
C TYR A 218 0.25 -20.84 -19.56
N ALA A 219 0.35 -20.04 -20.62
CA ALA A 219 1.19 -20.28 -21.78
C ALA A 219 1.78 -18.96 -22.28
N TYR A 220 3.11 -18.89 -22.40
CA TYR A 220 3.82 -17.73 -22.94
C TYR A 220 4.29 -18.02 -24.36
N ASP A 221 3.97 -17.14 -25.31
CA ASP A 221 4.50 -17.15 -26.67
C ASP A 221 5.59 -16.09 -26.81
N GLU A 222 6.83 -16.57 -26.97
CA GLU A 222 8.02 -15.73 -27.12
C GLU A 222 8.02 -14.89 -28.40
N ASN A 223 7.38 -15.35 -29.47
CA ASN A 223 7.40 -14.66 -30.77
C ASN A 223 6.48 -13.43 -30.77
N SER A 224 5.36 -13.53 -30.07
CA SER A 224 4.37 -12.48 -29.95
C SER A 224 4.42 -11.73 -28.62
N ALA A 225 5.35 -12.11 -27.71
CA ALA A 225 5.46 -11.58 -26.36
C ALA A 225 4.10 -11.55 -25.64
N THR A 226 3.38 -12.67 -25.71
CA THR A 226 2.00 -12.77 -25.23
C THR A 226 1.86 -13.88 -24.22
N LEU A 227 1.29 -13.56 -23.06
CA LEU A 227 0.92 -14.53 -22.04
C LEU A 227 -0.58 -14.83 -22.15
N THR A 228 -0.92 -16.10 -22.33
CA THR A 228 -2.31 -16.58 -22.35
C THR A 228 -2.63 -17.32 -21.05
N VAL A 229 -3.74 -16.95 -20.41
CA VAL A 229 -4.24 -17.57 -19.19
C VAL A 229 -5.65 -18.11 -19.42
N ASN A 230 -5.85 -19.42 -19.25
CA ASN A 230 -7.14 -20.07 -19.46
C ASN A 230 -7.67 -20.64 -18.13
N PHE A 231 -8.91 -20.32 -17.78
CA PHE A 231 -9.55 -20.75 -16.54
C PHE A 231 -11.08 -20.74 -16.65
N THR A 232 -11.75 -21.30 -15.64
CA THR A 232 -13.21 -21.28 -15.51
C THR A 232 -13.56 -20.84 -14.08
N PRO A 233 -14.06 -19.60 -13.89
CA PRO A 233 -14.43 -19.10 -12.57
C PRO A 233 -15.56 -19.90 -11.95
N ASP A 234 -15.48 -20.21 -10.65
CA ASP A 234 -16.59 -20.78 -9.86
C ASP A 234 -17.44 -19.69 -9.16
N ARG A 235 -16.99 -18.44 -9.24
CA ARG A 235 -17.56 -17.26 -8.58
C ARG A 235 -17.58 -16.05 -9.50
N GLN A 236 -18.38 -15.05 -9.11
CA GLN A 236 -18.45 -13.73 -9.75
C GLN A 236 -18.97 -12.68 -8.74
N PRO A 237 -18.59 -11.39 -8.87
CA PRO A 237 -17.53 -10.91 -9.74
C PRO A 237 -16.18 -11.54 -9.38
N LEU A 238 -15.24 -11.55 -10.32
CA LEU A 238 -13.88 -12.05 -10.11
C LEU A 238 -12.89 -10.93 -10.42
N TYR A 239 -12.19 -10.52 -9.38
CA TYR A 239 -11.09 -9.59 -9.47
C TYR A 239 -9.80 -10.32 -9.80
N LEU A 240 -9.02 -9.76 -10.70
CA LEU A 240 -7.76 -10.33 -11.17
C LEU A 240 -6.69 -9.24 -11.18
N ALA A 241 -5.50 -9.56 -10.69
CA ALA A 241 -4.38 -8.64 -10.66
C ALA A 241 -3.05 -9.37 -10.87
N TRP A 242 -2.02 -8.62 -11.25
CA TRP A 242 -0.65 -9.14 -11.26
C TRP A 242 -0.16 -9.44 -9.83
N ALA A 243 -0.42 -8.53 -8.89
CA ALA A 243 -0.19 -8.68 -7.45
C ALA A 243 -1.36 -8.08 -6.66
N SER A 244 -1.51 -8.45 -5.38
CA SER A 244 -2.60 -7.94 -4.55
C SER A 244 -2.52 -6.41 -4.38
N PRO A 245 -3.61 -5.66 -4.65
CA PRO A 245 -3.67 -4.23 -4.37
C PRO A 245 -3.71 -3.97 -2.86
N TYR A 246 -3.33 -2.75 -2.46
CA TYR A 246 -3.53 -2.22 -1.11
C TYR A 246 -4.07 -0.79 -1.22
N THR A 247 -5.30 -0.56 -0.74
CA THR A 247 -6.02 0.71 -0.96
C THR A 247 -5.83 1.70 0.21
N PRO A 248 -5.98 3.01 -0.03
CA PRO A 248 -6.01 4.01 1.05
C PRO A 248 -7.11 3.72 2.08
N ALA A 249 -8.30 3.31 1.64
CA ALA A 249 -9.39 2.91 2.54
C ALA A 249 -9.01 1.75 3.48
N ARG A 250 -8.17 0.81 3.01
CA ARG A 250 -7.63 -0.26 3.86
C ARG A 250 -6.61 0.28 4.87
N LEU A 251 -5.77 1.23 4.47
CA LEU A 251 -4.84 1.89 5.40
C LEU A 251 -5.62 2.63 6.49
N GLU A 252 -6.65 3.39 6.12
CA GLU A 252 -7.51 4.12 7.07
C GLU A 252 -8.24 3.16 8.03
N ALA A 253 -8.76 2.04 7.53
CA ALA A 253 -9.35 1.01 8.38
C ALA A 253 -8.32 0.37 9.35
N LEU A 254 -7.04 0.33 8.98
CA LEU A 254 -5.96 -0.11 9.88
C LEU A 254 -5.69 0.94 10.97
N LEU A 255 -5.72 2.23 10.65
CA LEU A 255 -5.60 3.31 11.63
C LEU A 255 -6.74 3.24 12.66
N ASP A 256 -7.97 3.14 12.18
CA ASP A 256 -9.18 3.02 13.02
C ASP A 256 -9.15 1.79 13.92
N ARG A 257 -8.63 0.66 13.42
CA ARG A 257 -8.53 -0.59 14.22
C ARG A 257 -7.68 -0.42 15.48
N TRP A 258 -6.63 0.38 15.41
CA TRP A 258 -5.61 0.45 16.45
C TRP A 258 -5.60 1.77 17.22
N GLU A 259 -6.41 2.77 16.83
CA GLU A 259 -6.37 4.12 17.40
C GLU A 259 -6.59 4.19 18.92
N ASP A 260 -7.32 3.22 19.48
CA ASP A 260 -7.58 3.16 20.92
C ASP A 260 -6.42 2.57 21.73
N ARG A 261 -5.40 2.01 21.09
CA ARG A 261 -4.22 1.47 21.79
C ARG A 261 -3.32 2.60 22.24
N PRO A 262 -2.94 2.68 23.53
CA PRO A 262 -2.11 3.77 24.02
C PRO A 262 -0.72 3.79 23.40
N GLU A 263 -0.22 2.67 22.89
CA GLU A 263 1.08 2.58 22.22
C GLU A 263 1.04 2.91 20.72
N PHE A 264 -0.16 3.11 20.15
CA PHE A 264 -0.38 3.44 18.75
C PHE A 264 -0.81 4.89 18.61
N ALA A 265 -0.01 5.70 17.93
CA ALA A 265 -0.37 7.05 17.55
C ALA A 265 -0.25 7.20 16.03
N TRP A 266 -1.04 8.08 15.43
CA TRP A 266 -0.90 8.44 14.03
C TRP A 266 -1.20 9.92 13.81
N ARG A 267 -0.70 10.48 12.70
CA ARG A 267 -0.96 11.85 12.28
C ARG A 267 -0.83 11.99 10.77
N THR A 268 -1.51 12.96 10.19
CA THR A 268 -1.24 13.42 8.83
C THR A 268 0.02 14.26 8.82
N ILE A 269 1.03 13.86 8.05
CA ILE A 269 2.30 14.59 7.92
C ILE A 269 2.31 15.56 6.75
N GLY A 270 1.37 15.44 5.82
CA GLY A 270 1.16 16.35 4.71
C GLY A 270 0.10 15.82 3.76
N LEU A 271 -0.04 16.49 2.62
CA LEU A 271 -1.00 16.13 1.58
C LEU A 271 -0.25 15.81 0.27
N SER A 272 -0.80 14.92 -0.54
CA SER A 272 -0.33 14.62 -1.90
C SER A 272 -0.72 15.71 -2.90
N ALA A 273 -0.31 15.56 -4.16
CA ALA A 273 -0.64 16.46 -5.28
C ALA A 273 -2.16 16.72 -5.43
N GLU A 274 -2.99 15.69 -5.24
CA GLU A 274 -4.47 15.80 -5.28
C GLU A 274 -5.09 15.98 -3.88
N SER A 275 -4.30 16.49 -2.94
CA SER A 275 -4.72 16.84 -1.58
C SER A 275 -5.22 15.66 -0.75
N ARG A 276 -4.66 14.46 -0.91
CA ARG A 276 -4.96 13.31 -0.05
C ARG A 276 -3.98 13.21 1.11
N PRO A 277 -4.43 12.78 2.30
CA PRO A 277 -3.57 12.71 3.47
C PRO A 277 -2.48 11.66 3.33
N ILE A 278 -1.28 12.01 3.81
CA ILE A 278 -0.16 11.10 3.98
C ILE A 278 0.00 10.85 5.47
N TYR A 279 -0.24 9.61 5.89
CA TYR A 279 -0.27 9.22 7.30
C TYR A 279 1.10 8.74 7.79
N ALA A 280 1.52 9.25 8.94
CA ALA A 280 2.62 8.68 9.72
C ALA A 280 2.07 8.02 11.00
N ILE A 281 2.51 6.80 11.26
CA ILE A 281 2.17 5.99 12.43
C ILE A 281 3.39 5.93 13.34
N THR A 282 3.21 6.12 14.64
CA THR A 282 4.25 5.98 15.67
C THR A 282 3.84 4.90 16.67
N LEU A 283 4.65 3.85 16.80
CA LEU A 283 4.46 2.74 17.74
C LEU A 283 5.54 2.79 18.83
N THR A 284 5.15 3.07 20.07
CA THR A 284 6.05 3.04 21.24
C THR A 284 5.25 3.13 22.54
N ASP A 285 5.86 2.78 23.68
CA ASP A 285 5.33 3.13 25.00
C ASP A 285 5.39 4.65 25.20
N GLN A 286 4.24 5.31 25.11
CA GLN A 286 4.11 6.77 25.22
C GLN A 286 4.42 7.32 26.62
N LYS A 287 4.64 6.46 27.63
CA LYS A 287 4.95 6.89 29.01
C LYS A 287 6.43 7.22 29.24
N SER A 288 7.31 6.75 28.35
CA SER A 288 8.76 6.93 28.46
C SER A 288 9.27 7.91 27.41
N GLU A 289 10.24 8.76 27.78
CA GLU A 289 10.87 9.69 26.84
C GLU A 289 11.53 8.93 25.70
N ASN A 290 11.39 9.45 24.47
CA ASN A 290 11.89 8.79 23.27
C ASN A 290 13.41 8.88 23.11
N LYS A 291 14.08 9.82 23.81
CA LYS A 291 15.51 10.12 23.63
C LYS A 291 16.45 8.93 23.90
N ASP A 292 16.02 8.01 24.77
CA ASP A 292 16.82 6.84 25.18
C ASP A 292 16.46 5.57 24.37
N LYS A 293 15.47 5.68 23.47
CA LYS A 293 14.96 4.56 22.68
C LYS A 293 15.62 4.49 21.31
N LYS A 294 15.69 3.28 20.77
CA LYS A 294 16.11 3.05 19.39
C LYS A 294 14.99 3.38 18.42
N SER A 295 15.27 4.20 17.43
CA SER A 295 14.28 4.71 16.48
C SER A 295 14.45 4.06 15.12
N VAL A 296 13.36 3.48 14.63
CA VAL A 296 13.28 2.84 13.32
C VAL A 296 12.26 3.60 12.47
N TRP A 297 12.70 4.13 11.35
CA TRP A 297 11.84 4.75 10.35
C TRP A 297 11.63 3.81 9.18
N ILE A 298 10.38 3.70 8.73
CA ILE A 298 10.00 2.88 7.58
C ILE A 298 9.06 3.71 6.71
N ILE A 299 9.39 3.88 5.44
CA ILE A 299 8.49 4.46 4.44
C ILE A 299 8.17 3.41 3.37
N GLY A 300 7.12 3.61 2.59
CA GLY A 300 6.80 2.70 1.51
C GLY A 300 5.87 3.29 0.46
N THR A 301 5.77 2.60 -0.67
CA THR A 301 4.86 2.96 -1.77
C THR A 301 5.10 4.39 -2.27
N GLN A 302 6.37 4.75 -2.46
CA GLN A 302 6.74 5.91 -3.28
C GLN A 302 6.35 5.68 -4.74
N HIS A 303 6.64 4.47 -5.24
CA HIS A 303 6.07 3.97 -6.48
C HIS A 303 4.70 3.37 -6.19
N ALA A 304 3.68 3.92 -6.85
CA ALA A 304 2.29 3.61 -6.58
C ALA A 304 1.96 2.11 -6.59
N TYR A 305 2.55 1.31 -7.49
CA TYR A 305 2.19 -0.10 -7.61
C TYR A 305 2.90 -1.03 -6.60
N GLU A 306 3.86 -0.54 -5.83
CA GLU A 306 4.69 -1.38 -4.95
C GLU A 306 4.03 -1.67 -3.60
N MET A 307 2.89 -2.38 -3.66
CA MET A 307 1.89 -2.54 -2.60
C MET A 307 2.24 -3.57 -1.52
N ALA A 308 3.39 -4.23 -1.58
CA ALA A 308 3.79 -5.13 -0.49
C ALA A 308 4.12 -4.35 0.80
N GLY A 309 4.74 -3.18 0.68
CA GLY A 309 5.19 -2.35 1.81
C GLY A 309 4.12 -2.09 2.87
N PRO A 310 2.92 -1.59 2.51
CA PRO A 310 1.82 -1.41 3.46
C PRO A 310 1.38 -2.71 4.16
N SER A 311 1.39 -3.84 3.46
CA SER A 311 1.07 -5.15 4.08
C SER A 311 2.16 -5.58 5.06
N VAL A 312 3.44 -5.31 4.76
CA VAL A 312 4.55 -5.54 5.70
C VAL A 312 4.38 -4.65 6.94
N CYS A 313 4.00 -3.39 6.77
CA CYS A 313 3.68 -2.48 7.88
C CYS A 313 2.51 -2.99 8.74
N GLU A 314 1.43 -3.49 8.14
CA GLU A 314 0.30 -4.10 8.86
C GLU A 314 0.75 -5.28 9.74
N GLY A 315 1.63 -6.13 9.22
CA GLY A 315 2.23 -7.23 9.97
C GLY A 315 3.08 -6.76 11.14
N LEU A 316 3.93 -5.75 10.90
CA LEU A 316 4.78 -5.14 11.92
C LEU A 316 3.95 -4.50 13.05
N ILE A 317 2.92 -3.73 12.71
CA ILE A 317 1.97 -3.13 13.67
C ILE A 317 1.33 -4.22 14.52
N SER A 318 0.81 -5.27 13.88
CA SER A 318 0.15 -6.37 14.58
C SER A 318 1.10 -7.07 15.54
N THR A 319 2.33 -7.40 15.11
CA THR A 319 3.36 -8.02 15.95
C THR A 319 3.76 -7.14 17.14
N LEU A 320 3.84 -5.83 16.98
CA LEU A 320 4.21 -4.90 18.06
C LEU A 320 3.05 -4.65 19.05
N LEU A 321 1.80 -4.78 18.62
CA LEU A 321 0.62 -4.55 19.47
C LEU A 321 0.00 -5.83 20.05
N GLU A 322 0.56 -6.99 19.72
CA GLU A 322 0.25 -8.28 20.37
C GLU A 322 0.42 -8.19 21.89
N ASP A 323 -0.47 -8.86 22.63
CA ASP A 323 -0.40 -8.91 24.09
C ASP A 323 0.67 -9.92 24.57
N SER A 324 1.94 -9.55 24.42
CA SER A 324 3.09 -10.36 24.81
C SER A 324 4.19 -9.54 25.49
N ASP A 325 4.97 -10.19 26.37
CA ASP A 325 6.11 -9.53 27.03
C ASP A 325 7.17 -9.06 26.04
N SER A 326 7.36 -9.81 24.95
CA SER A 326 8.32 -9.43 23.89
C SER A 326 7.88 -8.17 23.15
N ALA A 327 6.59 -8.05 22.82
CA ALA A 327 6.03 -6.86 22.17
C ALA A 327 6.10 -5.63 23.09
N ARG A 328 5.72 -5.78 24.37
CA ARG A 328 5.84 -4.70 25.36
C ARG A 328 7.30 -4.27 25.57
N SER A 329 8.24 -5.21 25.54
CA SER A 329 9.68 -4.87 25.58
C SER A 329 10.13 -4.10 24.35
N MET A 330 9.66 -4.45 23.15
CA MET A 330 9.95 -3.68 21.95
C MET A 330 9.42 -2.26 22.05
N LEU A 331 8.16 -2.08 22.47
CA LEU A 331 7.56 -0.74 22.59
C LEU A 331 8.23 0.12 23.67
N ARG A 332 8.79 -0.49 24.73
CA ARG A 332 9.55 0.23 25.75
C ARG A 332 10.91 0.72 25.23
N ASP A 333 11.63 -0.13 24.50
CA ASP A 333 13.03 0.13 24.13
C ASP A 333 13.18 0.77 22.74
N TYR A 334 12.11 0.77 21.94
CA TYR A 334 12.11 1.22 20.55
C TYR A 334 10.95 2.18 20.24
N VAL A 335 11.14 3.00 19.21
CA VAL A 335 10.10 3.77 18.54
C VAL A 335 10.09 3.37 17.07
N PHE A 336 8.95 2.90 16.55
CA PHE A 336 8.78 2.65 15.13
C PHE A 336 7.93 3.77 14.52
N ASN A 337 8.50 4.50 13.56
CA ASN A 337 7.81 5.52 12.78
C ASN A 337 7.59 4.99 11.36
N LEU A 338 6.34 4.86 10.95
CA LEU A 338 5.95 4.26 9.68
C LEU A 338 5.21 5.29 8.82
N VAL A 339 5.56 5.39 7.54
CA VAL A 339 4.76 6.06 6.50
C VAL A 339 4.43 5.02 5.44
N PRO A 340 3.39 4.19 5.64
CA PRO A 340 3.16 3.01 4.82
C PRO A 340 2.89 3.33 3.34
N MET A 341 2.31 4.50 3.06
CA MET A 341 1.91 4.92 1.73
C MET A 341 2.28 6.39 1.51
N VAL A 342 3.34 6.62 0.72
CA VAL A 342 3.81 7.97 0.36
C VAL A 342 3.04 8.54 -0.84
N ASN A 343 2.63 7.71 -1.80
CA ASN A 343 1.97 8.13 -3.04
C ASN A 343 0.50 7.65 -3.13
N PRO A 344 -0.43 8.18 -2.33
CA PRO A 344 -1.83 7.75 -2.33
C PRO A 344 -2.55 8.06 -3.65
N ASP A 345 -2.16 9.12 -4.36
CA ASP A 345 -2.81 9.50 -5.62
C ASP A 345 -2.49 8.48 -6.72
N GLY A 346 -1.20 8.15 -6.88
CA GLY A 346 -0.79 7.15 -7.85
C GLY A 346 -1.44 5.79 -7.56
N VAL A 347 -1.61 5.42 -6.28
CA VAL A 347 -2.32 4.19 -5.88
C VAL A 347 -3.77 4.18 -6.38
N ILE A 348 -4.51 5.26 -6.16
CA ILE A 348 -5.93 5.37 -6.54
C ILE A 348 -6.10 5.34 -8.06
N HIS A 349 -5.22 6.01 -8.79
CA HIS A 349 -5.27 6.07 -10.26
C HIS A 349 -4.72 4.83 -10.96
N GLY A 350 -4.38 3.76 -10.22
CA GLY A 350 -3.76 2.57 -10.80
C GLY A 350 -2.41 2.84 -11.44
N GLY A 351 -1.69 3.85 -10.95
CA GLY A 351 -0.38 4.27 -11.43
C GLY A 351 0.69 3.22 -11.17
N TYR A 352 1.72 3.21 -12.02
CA TYR A 352 2.84 2.28 -11.89
C TYR A 352 3.93 2.81 -10.94
N ARG A 353 4.41 4.04 -11.18
CA ARG A 353 5.67 4.54 -10.63
C ARG A 353 5.64 6.00 -10.18
N TYR A 354 4.93 6.85 -10.92
CA TYR A 354 4.99 8.30 -10.77
C TYR A 354 3.83 8.84 -9.91
N ASN A 355 3.98 10.03 -9.33
CA ASN A 355 2.86 10.79 -8.79
C ASN A 355 2.04 11.48 -9.91
N MET A 356 1.03 12.27 -9.54
CA MET A 356 0.15 12.94 -10.51
C MET A 356 0.80 14.08 -11.30
N HIS A 357 2.02 14.47 -10.94
CA HIS A 357 2.85 15.39 -11.71
C HIS A 357 3.86 14.68 -12.63
N ASN A 358 3.74 13.36 -12.80
CA ASN A 358 4.67 12.51 -13.55
C ASN A 358 6.10 12.51 -12.99
N VAL A 359 6.25 12.70 -11.67
CA VAL A 359 7.55 12.67 -11.00
C VAL A 359 7.77 11.31 -10.34
N ASP A 360 8.99 10.77 -10.49
CA ASP A 360 9.43 9.58 -9.75
C ASP A 360 9.91 10.05 -8.37
N LEU A 361 9.11 9.76 -7.35
CA LEU A 361 9.33 10.22 -5.98
C LEU A 361 10.64 9.68 -5.37
N ASN A 362 11.22 8.60 -5.91
CA ASN A 362 12.48 8.03 -5.42
C ASN A 362 13.67 8.32 -6.35
N ARG A 363 13.68 9.49 -7.01
CA ARG A 363 14.79 9.92 -7.89
C ARG A 363 15.33 11.32 -7.63
N ASN A 364 14.71 12.12 -6.76
CA ASN A 364 15.06 13.51 -6.54
C ASN A 364 15.08 13.92 -5.06
N TRP A 365 15.40 12.98 -4.16
CA TRP A 365 15.51 13.27 -2.73
C TRP A 365 16.61 14.29 -2.41
N ASP A 366 17.71 14.29 -3.16
CA ASP A 366 18.81 15.25 -3.05
C ASP A 366 18.47 16.66 -3.52
N ASN A 367 17.29 16.87 -4.13
CA ASN A 367 16.91 18.15 -4.70
C ASN A 367 17.92 18.65 -5.76
N GLN A 368 18.52 17.75 -6.57
CA GLN A 368 19.45 18.15 -7.64
C GLN A 368 18.93 17.89 -9.05
N ALA A 369 17.86 17.11 -9.22
CA ALA A 369 17.31 16.90 -10.54
C ALA A 369 16.83 18.24 -11.15
N PRO A 370 17.12 18.51 -12.44
CA PRO A 370 16.66 19.70 -13.14
C PRO A 370 15.16 19.59 -13.38
N ASN A 371 14.37 19.90 -12.36
CA ASN A 371 12.93 20.04 -12.45
C ASN A 371 12.60 21.55 -12.44
N PRO A 372 11.95 22.10 -13.48
CA PRO A 372 11.60 23.52 -13.56
C PRO A 372 10.51 23.95 -12.55
N TRP A 373 9.87 23.01 -11.86
CA TRP A 373 8.76 23.26 -10.94
C TRP A 373 9.23 23.44 -9.49
N ASP A 374 8.44 24.18 -8.70
CA ASP A 374 8.62 24.21 -7.25
C ASP A 374 8.42 22.80 -6.69
N ARG A 375 9.43 22.27 -6.02
CA ARG A 375 9.44 20.88 -5.54
C ARG A 375 8.45 20.62 -4.41
N THR A 376 8.10 21.66 -3.64
CA THR A 376 7.03 21.56 -2.64
C THR A 376 5.65 21.44 -3.28
N ILE A 377 5.54 21.82 -4.56
CA ILE A 377 4.33 21.70 -5.37
C ILE A 377 4.38 20.43 -6.24
N SER A 378 5.53 20.08 -6.83
CA SER A 378 5.63 18.93 -7.72
C SER A 378 5.75 17.59 -6.99
N GLU A 379 6.36 17.58 -5.80
CA GLU A 379 6.63 16.39 -4.98
C GLU A 379 6.22 16.64 -3.50
N PRO A 380 4.99 17.12 -3.24
CA PRO A 380 4.53 17.41 -1.87
C PRO A 380 4.59 16.18 -0.96
N GLU A 381 4.53 14.98 -1.54
CA GLU A 381 4.67 13.71 -0.84
C GLU A 381 6.04 13.57 -0.17
N VAL A 382 7.12 13.69 -0.97
CA VAL A 382 8.51 13.60 -0.49
C VAL A 382 8.82 14.76 0.46
N ALA A 383 8.37 15.96 0.13
CA ALA A 383 8.56 17.13 0.98
C ALA A 383 7.97 16.93 2.40
N SER A 384 6.84 16.22 2.49
CA SER A 384 6.18 15.93 3.76
C SER A 384 6.93 14.91 4.60
N VAL A 385 7.46 13.85 3.97
CA VAL A 385 8.31 12.86 4.66
C VAL A 385 9.62 13.51 5.14
N LYS A 386 10.30 14.29 4.29
CA LYS A 386 11.53 15.00 4.65
C LYS A 386 11.33 15.96 5.82
N ARG A 387 10.21 16.70 5.84
CA ARG A 387 9.85 17.56 6.98
C ARG A 387 9.63 16.73 8.24
N ALA A 388 8.87 15.64 8.16
CA ALA A 388 8.61 14.78 9.33
C ALA A 388 9.90 14.17 9.91
N LEU A 389 10.85 13.75 9.07
CA LEU A 389 12.17 13.28 9.48
C LEU A 389 13.00 14.38 10.16
N ARG A 390 13.09 15.56 9.54
CA ARG A 390 13.80 16.72 10.13
C ARG A 390 13.21 17.12 11.47
N ASP A 391 11.90 17.35 11.54
CA ASP A 391 11.22 17.77 12.77
C ASP A 391 11.45 16.75 13.90
N TRP A 392 11.46 15.45 13.58
CA TRP A 392 11.75 14.39 14.53
C TRP A 392 13.18 14.48 15.07
N VAL A 393 14.19 14.56 14.18
CA VAL A 393 15.60 14.65 14.59
C VAL A 393 15.88 15.95 15.34
N ASP A 394 15.38 17.09 14.85
CA ASP A 394 15.55 18.41 15.45
C ASP A 394 14.89 18.51 16.84
N SER A 395 13.81 17.74 17.08
CA SER A 395 13.19 17.61 18.41
C SER A 395 13.96 16.70 19.38
N GLY A 396 15.09 16.13 18.95
CA GLY A 396 15.93 15.22 19.73
C GLY A 396 15.56 13.75 19.62
N GLY A 397 14.74 13.37 18.64
CA GLY A 397 14.44 11.98 18.34
C GLY A 397 15.63 11.26 17.69
N GLY A 398 15.92 10.03 18.12
CA GLY A 398 16.98 9.23 17.49
C GLY A 398 16.64 8.81 16.06
N LEU A 399 17.62 8.40 15.27
CA LEU A 399 17.43 7.78 13.96
C LEU A 399 18.49 6.68 13.79
N ASP A 400 18.13 5.46 14.16
CA ASP A 400 19.07 4.33 14.20
C ASP A 400 18.94 3.40 12.99
N MET A 401 17.74 3.26 12.44
CA MET A 401 17.49 2.53 11.20
C MET A 401 16.46 3.24 10.33
N PHE A 402 16.68 3.21 9.02
CA PHE A 402 15.74 3.66 8.00
C PHE A 402 15.53 2.57 6.95
N PHE A 403 14.28 2.31 6.59
CA PHE A 403 13.91 1.43 5.49
C PHE A 403 12.97 2.13 4.51
N ASP A 404 13.27 2.00 3.23
CA ASP A 404 12.36 2.34 2.14
C ASP A 404 11.82 1.05 1.52
N PHE A 405 10.53 0.78 1.73
CA PHE A 405 9.88 -0.44 1.26
C PHE A 405 9.41 -0.29 -0.17
N HIS A 406 10.11 -1.01 -1.03
CA HIS A 406 9.88 -1.15 -2.46
C HIS A 406 9.51 -2.58 -2.83
N CYS A 407 9.28 -2.83 -4.12
CA CYS A 407 8.98 -4.15 -4.65
C CYS A 407 9.73 -4.49 -5.94
N LEU A 408 10.07 -5.77 -6.08
CA LEU A 408 10.55 -6.35 -7.33
C LEU A 408 9.46 -7.13 -8.04
N THR A 409 9.37 -6.91 -9.35
CA THR A 409 8.43 -7.62 -10.23
C THR A 409 8.98 -8.95 -10.75
N ALA A 410 10.29 -9.05 -10.97
CA ALA A 410 10.95 -10.30 -11.32
C ALA A 410 12.38 -10.31 -10.84
N ILE A 411 12.80 -11.51 -10.47
CA ILE A 411 14.13 -12.10 -10.52
C ILE A 411 14.11 -13.11 -9.37
N ALA A 412 14.02 -14.37 -9.77
CA ALA A 412 14.57 -15.54 -9.08
C ALA A 412 14.17 -15.81 -7.63
N GLY A 413 12.97 -15.41 -7.18
CA GLY A 413 12.46 -15.98 -5.93
C GLY A 413 13.10 -15.43 -4.66
N ASP A 414 13.69 -14.23 -4.69
CA ASP A 414 14.46 -13.67 -3.57
C ASP A 414 13.91 -12.32 -3.11
N LEU A 415 14.15 -12.01 -1.83
CA LEU A 415 14.13 -10.62 -1.35
C LEU A 415 15.41 -9.91 -1.81
N LEU A 416 15.38 -8.59 -1.96
CA LEU A 416 16.60 -7.80 -2.17
C LEU A 416 16.68 -6.72 -1.08
N LEU A 417 17.87 -6.54 -0.52
CA LEU A 417 18.18 -5.43 0.37
C LEU A 417 19.31 -4.63 -0.26
N ILE A 418 19.06 -3.35 -0.52
CA ILE A 418 20.05 -2.42 -1.08
C ILE A 418 20.55 -1.57 0.08
N LYS A 419 21.86 -1.59 0.34
CA LYS A 419 22.50 -0.77 1.36
C LYS A 419 22.82 0.60 0.77
N ALA A 420 22.52 1.67 1.52
CA ALA A 420 22.96 3.00 1.14
C ALA A 420 24.49 3.11 1.29
N GLN A 421 25.20 3.47 0.23
CA GLN A 421 26.66 3.55 0.19
C GLN A 421 27.19 4.86 -0.42
N PRO A 422 26.58 6.04 -0.21
CA PRO A 422 27.16 7.27 -0.73
C PRO A 422 28.51 7.56 -0.06
N ASP A 423 29.39 8.28 -0.76
CA ASP A 423 30.77 8.54 -0.30
C ASP A 423 30.85 9.26 1.06
N SER A 424 29.78 9.94 1.47
CA SER A 424 29.71 10.71 2.71
C SER A 424 29.56 9.87 3.98
N ILE A 425 29.18 8.58 3.90
CA ILE A 425 28.92 7.82 5.13
C ILE A 425 30.20 7.26 5.78
N PRO A 426 30.34 7.35 7.11
CA PRO A 426 31.44 6.76 7.86
C PRO A 426 31.59 5.23 7.68
N GLU A 427 32.83 4.75 7.59
CA GLU A 427 33.16 3.31 7.44
C GLU A 427 32.54 2.39 8.51
N PRO A 428 32.47 2.78 9.81
CA PRO A 428 31.80 1.94 10.81
C PRO A 428 30.31 1.69 10.53
N ILE A 429 29.65 2.64 9.86
CA ILE A 429 28.24 2.54 9.48
C ILE A 429 28.10 1.59 8.30
N LYS A 430 28.97 1.70 7.28
CA LYS A 430 29.04 0.75 6.15
C LYS A 430 29.20 -0.69 6.65
N ALA A 431 30.11 -0.90 7.60
CA ALA A 431 30.34 -2.20 8.23
C ALA A 431 29.12 -2.69 9.02
N ALA A 432 28.43 -1.79 9.73
CA ALA A 432 27.23 -2.10 10.49
C ALA A 432 26.04 -2.49 9.59
N GLU A 433 25.88 -1.84 8.43
CA GLU A 433 24.89 -2.20 7.42
C GLU A 433 25.16 -3.57 6.81
N ASP A 434 26.42 -3.86 6.44
CA ASP A 434 26.80 -5.17 5.89
C ASP A 434 26.55 -6.28 6.92
N ARG A 435 26.91 -6.02 8.18
CA ARG A 435 26.63 -6.93 9.30
C ARG A 435 25.14 -7.20 9.46
N PHE A 436 24.30 -6.15 9.50
CA PHE A 436 22.86 -6.32 9.61
C PHE A 436 22.31 -7.18 8.46
N ALA A 437 22.66 -6.84 7.21
CA ALA A 437 22.18 -7.53 6.03
C ALA A 437 22.57 -9.02 6.02
N ARG A 438 23.85 -9.33 6.25
CA ARG A 438 24.39 -10.70 6.11
C ARG A 438 24.14 -11.58 7.32
N GLU A 439 24.31 -11.06 8.54
CA GLU A 439 24.26 -11.89 9.75
C GLU A 439 22.86 -11.97 10.36
N PHE A 440 21.98 -11.00 10.07
CA PHE A 440 20.66 -10.92 10.69
C PHE A 440 19.56 -11.08 9.65
N PHE A 441 19.57 -10.29 8.59
CA PHE A 441 18.46 -10.28 7.64
C PHE A 441 18.45 -11.51 6.71
N ALA A 442 19.60 -11.99 6.24
CA ALA A 442 19.75 -13.13 5.33
C ALA A 442 19.48 -14.54 5.93
N LYS A 443 18.82 -14.63 7.10
CA LYS A 443 18.66 -15.91 7.82
C LYS A 443 17.48 -16.76 7.37
N LYS A 444 16.32 -16.15 7.15
CA LYS A 444 15.04 -16.88 6.95
C LYS A 444 14.67 -17.06 5.48
N TYR A 445 15.09 -16.14 4.63
CA TYR A 445 14.74 -16.11 3.20
C TYR A 445 16.01 -15.99 2.36
N VAL A 446 15.93 -16.46 1.11
CA VAL A 446 16.96 -16.18 0.13
C VAL A 446 16.95 -14.68 -0.14
N LEU A 447 18.11 -14.06 0.00
CA LEU A 447 18.30 -12.63 -0.01
C LEU A 447 19.42 -12.27 -0.97
N ARG A 448 19.15 -11.35 -1.88
CA ARG A 448 20.18 -10.61 -2.61
C ARG A 448 20.54 -9.35 -1.83
N ILE A 449 21.81 -8.99 -1.88
CA ILE A 449 22.32 -7.76 -1.28
C ILE A 449 22.96 -6.95 -2.40
N SER A 450 22.56 -5.68 -2.50
CA SER A 450 23.16 -4.70 -3.42
C SER A 450 23.53 -3.44 -2.65
N GLU A 451 24.13 -2.50 -3.35
CA GLU A 451 24.55 -1.20 -2.82
C GLU A 451 24.10 -0.11 -3.80
N SER A 452 23.85 1.10 -3.29
CA SER A 452 23.53 2.28 -4.08
C SER A 452 24.21 3.51 -3.47
N ASP A 453 24.90 4.29 -4.28
CA ASP A 453 25.49 5.59 -3.93
C ASP A 453 24.65 6.78 -4.44
N PHE A 454 23.53 6.48 -5.11
CA PHE A 454 22.70 7.49 -5.75
C PHE A 454 21.86 8.25 -4.72
N ILE A 455 22.37 9.40 -4.26
CA ILE A 455 21.71 10.27 -3.26
C ILE A 455 20.33 10.81 -3.67
N GLY A 456 19.89 10.62 -4.92
CA GLY A 456 18.53 10.92 -5.35
C GLY A 456 17.48 9.92 -4.82
N SER A 457 17.89 8.75 -4.33
CA SER A 457 17.01 7.81 -3.63
C SER A 457 16.90 8.11 -2.14
N SER A 458 15.78 7.74 -1.52
CA SER A 458 15.47 8.10 -0.13
C SER A 458 16.47 7.50 0.87
N ASP A 459 16.85 6.23 0.69
CA ASP A 459 17.78 5.52 1.55
C ASP A 459 19.17 6.16 1.53
N SER A 460 19.69 6.43 0.33
CA SER A 460 20.97 7.10 0.11
C SER A 460 20.95 8.53 0.62
N TRP A 461 19.86 9.27 0.40
CA TRP A 461 19.71 10.64 0.93
C TRP A 461 19.69 10.66 2.46
N VAL A 462 18.90 9.80 3.11
CA VAL A 462 18.84 9.71 4.57
C VAL A 462 20.22 9.36 5.14
N SER A 463 20.92 8.41 4.53
CA SER A 463 22.31 8.08 4.91
C SER A 463 23.25 9.27 4.70
N HIS A 464 23.16 9.97 3.57
CA HIS A 464 23.98 11.14 3.28
C HIS A 464 23.84 12.24 4.33
N GLU A 465 22.61 12.54 4.73
CA GLU A 465 22.30 13.67 5.62
C GLU A 465 22.50 13.33 7.09
N TYR A 466 22.15 12.12 7.53
CA TYR A 466 22.03 11.82 8.96
C TYR A 466 23.06 10.82 9.49
N ALA A 467 23.70 10.01 8.65
CA ALA A 467 24.56 8.92 9.14
C ALA A 467 25.72 9.41 10.01
N ALA A 468 26.36 10.53 9.63
CA ALA A 468 27.48 11.09 10.40
C ALA A 468 27.07 11.51 11.83
N ASP A 469 25.84 11.98 12.00
CA ASP A 469 25.36 12.54 13.26
C ASP A 469 24.60 11.51 14.11
N THR A 470 23.83 10.61 13.49
CA THR A 470 22.93 9.68 14.18
C THR A 470 23.42 8.24 14.16
N GLY A 471 24.31 7.88 13.23
CA GLY A 471 24.70 6.49 13.01
C GLY A 471 23.66 5.64 12.27
N VAL A 472 22.68 6.26 11.58
CA VAL A 472 21.59 5.55 10.91
C VAL A 472 22.12 4.50 9.93
N LEU A 473 21.53 3.29 10.00
CA LEU A 473 21.67 2.26 8.96
C LEU A 473 20.50 2.38 8.00
N SER A 474 20.75 2.56 6.70
CA SER A 474 19.70 2.90 5.74
C SER A 474 19.64 1.89 4.60
N PHE A 475 18.43 1.42 4.28
CA PHE A 475 18.23 0.39 3.27
C PHE A 475 17.00 0.65 2.39
N THR A 476 17.13 0.44 1.09
CA THR A 476 15.96 0.07 0.27
C THR A 476 15.70 -1.42 0.44
N SER A 477 14.46 -1.77 0.76
CA SER A 477 14.03 -3.16 0.90
C SER A 477 13.01 -3.53 -0.15
N GLU A 478 13.42 -4.45 -0.99
CA GLU A 478 12.72 -4.86 -2.20
C GLU A 478 11.98 -6.19 -1.96
N HIS A 479 10.65 -6.08 -1.88
CA HIS A 479 9.77 -7.21 -1.62
C HIS A 479 9.36 -7.88 -2.93
N SER A 480 9.51 -9.20 -3.01
CA SER A 480 9.04 -9.92 -4.19
C SER A 480 7.52 -9.90 -4.26
N LEU A 481 6.99 -9.36 -5.35
CA LEU A 481 5.58 -9.43 -5.67
C LEU A 481 5.22 -10.69 -6.47
N GLY A 482 6.20 -11.49 -6.87
CA GLY A 482 6.05 -12.78 -7.57
C GLY A 482 6.29 -13.96 -6.62
N TRP A 483 7.48 -14.55 -6.68
CA TRP A 483 7.84 -15.71 -5.85
C TRP A 483 8.92 -15.35 -4.84
N VAL A 484 8.92 -16.06 -3.72
CA VAL A 484 9.91 -15.92 -2.65
C VAL A 484 10.34 -17.31 -2.18
N THR A 485 11.58 -17.45 -1.72
CA THR A 485 12.18 -18.71 -1.31
C THR A 485 12.64 -18.61 0.14
N ARG A 486 12.17 -19.53 1.00
CA ARG A 486 12.73 -19.68 2.35
C ARG A 486 14.14 -20.27 2.24
N ALA A 487 15.04 -19.91 3.15
CA ALA A 487 16.38 -20.50 3.20
C ALA A 487 16.28 -22.04 3.29
N GLY A 488 16.87 -22.76 2.34
CA GLY A 488 16.79 -24.23 2.23
C GLY A 488 15.42 -24.79 1.80
N GLY A 489 14.46 -23.92 1.46
CA GLY A 489 13.11 -24.29 1.04
C GLY A 489 12.90 -24.29 -0.46
N LYS A 490 11.64 -24.49 -0.87
CA LYS A 490 11.19 -24.31 -2.27
C LYS A 490 10.57 -22.92 -2.45
N PRO A 491 10.61 -22.36 -3.68
CA PRO A 491 9.88 -21.13 -3.98
C PRO A 491 8.38 -21.27 -3.71
N PHE A 492 7.76 -20.22 -3.21
CA PHE A 492 6.32 -20.09 -3.05
C PHE A 492 5.85 -18.70 -3.51
N ARG A 493 4.61 -18.60 -3.99
CA ARG A 493 4.02 -17.34 -4.43
C ARG A 493 3.88 -16.40 -3.23
N SER A 494 4.41 -15.18 -3.36
CA SER A 494 4.17 -14.10 -2.40
C SER A 494 2.69 -13.74 -2.33
N THR A 495 2.18 -13.54 -1.12
CA THR A 495 0.79 -13.17 -0.84
C THR A 495 0.73 -12.09 0.25
N PRO A 496 -0.40 -11.40 0.42
CA PRO A 496 -0.58 -10.48 1.55
C PRO A 496 -0.31 -11.11 2.92
N ALA A 497 -0.68 -12.37 3.11
CA ALA A 497 -0.39 -13.11 4.33
C ALA A 497 1.12 -13.29 4.57
N PHE A 498 1.87 -13.59 3.51
CA PHE A 498 3.32 -13.66 3.59
C PHE A 498 3.95 -12.29 3.89
N TRP A 499 3.50 -11.21 3.24
CA TRP A 499 4.03 -9.88 3.51
C TRP A 499 3.78 -9.45 4.97
N ARG A 500 2.61 -9.77 5.53
CA ARG A 500 2.37 -9.57 6.97
C ARG A 500 3.28 -10.43 7.86
N GLU A 501 3.54 -11.69 7.51
CA GLU A 501 4.53 -12.54 8.20
C GLU A 501 5.93 -11.88 8.19
N LEU A 502 6.29 -11.27 7.06
CA LEU A 502 7.57 -10.59 6.90
C LEU A 502 7.68 -9.35 7.80
N GLY A 503 6.59 -8.63 8.04
CA GLY A 503 6.55 -7.51 9.01
C GLY A 503 7.03 -7.93 10.40
N GLY A 504 6.54 -9.06 10.92
CA GLY A 504 7.02 -9.62 12.17
C GLY A 504 8.50 -10.07 12.10
N TYR A 505 8.97 -10.53 10.93
CA TYR A 505 10.39 -10.85 10.73
C TYR A 505 11.28 -9.61 10.86
N TYR A 506 10.89 -8.43 10.35
CA TYR A 506 11.62 -7.18 10.58
C TYR A 506 11.75 -6.86 12.06
N VAL A 507 10.64 -6.86 12.81
CA VAL A 507 10.61 -6.55 14.25
C VAL A 507 11.64 -7.37 15.02
N TRP A 508 11.62 -8.68 14.83
CA TRP A 508 12.50 -9.57 15.59
C TRP A 508 13.94 -9.54 15.09
N THR A 509 14.17 -9.32 13.80
CA THR A 509 15.52 -9.17 13.24
C THR A 509 16.20 -7.91 13.78
N ILE A 510 15.49 -6.78 13.80
CA ILE A 510 15.95 -5.51 14.36
C ILE A 510 16.29 -5.66 15.85
N ARG A 511 15.38 -6.27 16.63
CA ARG A 511 15.64 -6.56 18.05
C ARG A 511 16.93 -7.34 18.25
N ASN A 512 17.09 -8.44 17.50
CA ASN A 512 18.23 -9.33 17.62
C ASN A 512 19.54 -8.62 17.23
N TYR A 513 19.52 -7.76 16.21
CA TYR A 513 20.66 -6.96 15.82
C TYR A 513 21.12 -6.03 16.95
N PHE A 514 20.24 -5.20 17.48
CA PHE A 514 20.60 -4.25 18.54
C PHE A 514 20.94 -4.94 19.87
N ALA A 515 20.33 -6.09 20.17
CA ALA A 515 20.69 -6.89 21.33
C ALA A 515 22.10 -7.50 21.24
N SER A 516 22.63 -7.70 20.02
CA SER A 516 23.97 -8.25 19.78
C SER A 516 25.09 -7.22 19.81
N ALA A 517 24.74 -5.93 19.82
CA ALA A 517 25.69 -4.82 19.90
C ALA A 517 25.98 -4.39 21.35
N LYS A 518 25.33 -5.03 22.33
CA LYS A 518 25.61 -4.95 23.77
C LYS A 518 26.57 -6.07 24.14
#